data_AF-Q8TYZ4-F1
#
_entry.id   AF-Q8TYZ4-F1
#
_cell.length_a   1.000
_cell.length_b   1.000
_cell.length_c   1.000
_cell.angle_alpha   90.00
_cell.angle_beta   90.00
_cell.angle_gamma   90.00
#
_symmetry.space_group_name_H-M   'P 1'
#
loop_
_entity.id
_entity.type
_entity.pdbx_description
1 polymer ?
#
loop_
_entity_poly.entity_id
_entity_poly.type
_entity_poly.pdbx_seq_one_letter_code
_entity_poly.pdbx_strand_id
1 'polypeptide(L)'
;MTRLLGGPGLTPRIMVGTSPFLGAGQFGHRALLYRRTFYHRPENIVALLEYCAEELGVTGVQALADPVIIGALRDADPDLDVVAVVGLRNLEEELEMLENLNLRAVLLHASCVDGEDVGEVSAKLDEIRSRLDVPVGIATHRPDETLPRWEDKKTADVYMVPLNPVGAFMGDQKAVEELLAETDRTVIAKKVLAAGSLPPEEGLPYAARYADAVAVGITGKKEAEETLRIAKRYFG
;
A
#
# COMPACT_ATOMS: atom_id res chain seq x y z
N MET A 1 -20.46 5.15 -8.79
CA MET A 1 -20.00 6.55 -8.80
C MET A 1 -18.62 6.56 -8.17
N THR A 2 -17.59 6.72 -9.01
CA THR A 2 -16.21 6.92 -8.57
C THR A 2 -16.15 8.23 -7.79
N ARG A 3 -15.50 8.25 -6.62
CA ARG A 3 -15.26 9.46 -5.83
C ARG A 3 -14.67 10.54 -6.75
N LEU A 4 -15.30 11.71 -6.78
CA LEU A 4 -14.69 12.90 -7.40
C LEU A 4 -13.47 13.25 -6.54
N LEU A 5 -12.30 13.12 -7.15
CA LEU A 5 -10.97 13.18 -6.55
C LEU A 5 -10.81 14.43 -5.66
N GLY A 6 -10.63 14.20 -4.35
CA GLY A 6 -10.42 15.26 -3.36
C GLY A 6 -8.95 15.62 -3.09
N GLY A 7 -8.00 14.89 -3.69
CA GLY A 7 -6.56 15.11 -3.54
C GLY A 7 -5.84 15.18 -4.90
N PRO A 8 -4.55 15.57 -4.93
CA PRO A 8 -3.73 15.48 -6.13
C PRO A 8 -3.72 14.02 -6.58
N GLY A 9 -4.32 13.74 -7.74
CA GLY A 9 -4.56 12.37 -8.21
C GLY A 9 -3.27 11.55 -8.22
N LEU A 10 -3.17 10.58 -7.32
CA LEU A 10 -2.00 9.71 -7.22
C LEU A 10 -2.03 8.68 -8.35
N THR A 11 -1.00 8.70 -9.17
CA THR A 11 -0.64 7.61 -10.07
C THR A 11 0.50 6.84 -9.41
N PRO A 12 0.39 5.51 -9.22
CA PRO A 12 -0.57 4.59 -9.82
C PRO A 12 -1.82 4.36 -8.95
N ARG A 13 -2.97 4.08 -9.60
CA ARG A 13 -4.25 3.78 -8.89
C ARG A 13 -4.42 2.31 -8.53
N ILE A 14 -3.66 1.41 -9.16
CA ILE A 14 -3.67 -0.03 -8.89
C ILE A 14 -2.23 -0.45 -8.66
N MET A 15 -1.99 -1.11 -7.54
CA MET A 15 -0.67 -1.53 -7.11
C MET A 15 -0.63 -3.00 -6.69
N VAL A 16 0.47 -3.67 -7.06
CA VAL A 16 0.85 -4.95 -6.45
C VAL A 16 1.47 -4.66 -5.08
N GLY A 17 0.84 -5.15 -4.01
CA GLY A 17 1.33 -5.00 -2.64
C GLY A 17 2.33 -6.09 -2.28
N THR A 18 3.46 -5.72 -1.68
CA THR A 18 4.59 -6.66 -1.45
C THR A 18 4.56 -7.39 -0.10
N SER A 19 3.56 -7.17 0.76
CA SER A 19 3.45 -7.89 2.04
C SER A 19 3.45 -9.43 1.93
N PRO A 20 2.82 -10.06 0.92
CA PRO A 20 2.95 -11.50 0.73
C PRO A 20 4.39 -11.93 0.49
N PHE A 21 5.18 -11.13 -0.23
CA PHE A 21 6.55 -11.50 -0.60
C PHE A 21 7.47 -11.65 0.62
N LEU A 22 7.24 -10.88 1.69
CA LEU A 22 7.93 -11.03 2.97
C LEU A 22 7.36 -12.17 3.85
N GLY A 23 6.22 -12.74 3.48
CA GLY A 23 5.48 -13.67 4.34
C GLY A 23 4.94 -12.99 5.59
N ALA A 24 4.26 -11.85 5.45
CA ALA A 24 3.69 -11.14 6.59
C ALA A 24 2.72 -12.00 7.41
N GLY A 25 2.77 -11.89 8.74
CA GLY A 25 2.01 -12.75 9.67
C GLY A 25 0.49 -12.71 9.51
N GLN A 26 -0.07 -11.66 8.90
CA GLN A 26 -1.51 -11.54 8.62
C GLN A 26 -2.06 -12.67 7.75
N PHE A 27 -1.22 -13.40 7.02
CA PHE A 27 -1.63 -14.52 6.17
C PHE A 27 -1.67 -15.87 6.90
N GLY A 28 -1.40 -15.90 8.21
CA GLY A 28 -1.39 -17.12 9.01
C GLY A 28 -0.37 -18.14 8.49
N HIS A 29 -0.75 -19.41 8.41
CA HIS A 29 0.15 -20.49 7.94
C HIS A 29 0.65 -20.28 6.50
N ARG A 30 -0.09 -19.56 5.65
CA ARG A 30 0.33 -19.25 4.27
C ARG A 30 1.56 -18.35 4.23
N ALA A 31 1.82 -17.56 5.28
CA ALA A 31 2.99 -16.69 5.39
C ALA A 31 4.30 -17.47 5.18
N LEU A 32 4.40 -18.68 5.73
CA LEU A 32 5.58 -19.55 5.56
C LEU A 32 5.77 -19.98 4.11
N LEU A 33 4.68 -20.32 3.42
CA LEU A 33 4.70 -20.68 2.01
C LEU A 33 5.10 -19.48 1.17
N TYR A 34 4.51 -18.31 1.40
CA TYR A 34 4.84 -17.10 0.65
C TYR A 34 6.30 -16.70 0.84
N ARG A 35 6.81 -16.76 2.08
CA ARG A 35 8.23 -16.48 2.36
C ARG A 35 9.17 -17.43 1.60
N ARG A 36 8.85 -18.73 1.54
CA ARG A 36 9.62 -19.71 0.76
C ARG A 36 9.54 -19.46 -0.74
N THR A 37 8.38 -19.05 -1.23
CA THR A 37 8.14 -18.80 -2.65
C THR A 37 8.79 -17.50 -3.12
N PHE A 38 8.78 -16.44 -2.31
CA PHE A 38 9.19 -15.10 -2.75
C PHE A 38 10.45 -14.60 -2.05
N TYR A 39 10.43 -14.45 -0.73
CA TYR A 39 11.57 -13.90 0.02
C TYR A 39 12.88 -14.68 -0.22
N HIS A 40 12.79 -16.01 -0.32
CA HIS A 40 13.95 -16.87 -0.57
C HIS A 40 14.23 -17.12 -2.05
N ARG A 41 13.43 -16.56 -2.95
CA ARG A 41 13.52 -16.68 -4.42
C ARG A 41 13.02 -15.38 -5.07
N PRO A 42 13.78 -14.28 -4.97
CA PRO A 42 13.37 -12.97 -5.48
C PRO A 42 13.06 -12.97 -6.98
N GLU A 43 13.57 -13.94 -7.75
CA GLU A 43 13.26 -14.11 -9.17
C GLU A 43 11.76 -14.36 -9.41
N ASN A 44 11.06 -14.93 -8.42
CA ASN A 44 9.60 -15.10 -8.48
C ASN A 44 8.85 -13.78 -8.25
N ILE A 45 9.45 -12.83 -7.53
CA ILE A 45 8.90 -11.48 -7.40
C ILE A 45 9.05 -10.77 -8.74
N VAL A 46 10.26 -10.79 -9.31
CA VAL A 46 10.58 -10.21 -10.63
C VAL A 46 9.60 -10.71 -11.69
N ALA A 47 9.51 -12.02 -11.88
CA ALA A 47 8.65 -12.63 -12.90
C ALA A 47 7.15 -12.37 -12.70
N LEU A 48 6.72 -12.04 -11.48
CA LEU A 48 5.33 -11.66 -11.20
C LEU A 48 5.09 -10.18 -11.49
N LEU A 49 6.03 -9.30 -11.13
CA LEU A 49 5.95 -7.87 -11.42
C LEU A 49 6.00 -7.60 -12.92
N GLU A 50 6.96 -8.20 -13.64
CA GLU A 50 7.04 -8.15 -15.12
C GLU A 50 5.72 -8.60 -15.75
N TYR A 51 5.18 -9.74 -15.30
CA TYR A 51 3.90 -10.23 -15.80
C TYR A 51 2.75 -9.25 -15.54
N CYS A 52 2.70 -8.62 -14.36
CA CYS A 52 1.68 -7.62 -14.07
C CYS A 52 1.83 -6.37 -14.95
N ALA A 53 3.06 -5.93 -15.22
CA ALA A 53 3.34 -4.77 -16.05
C ALA A 53 3.05 -5.04 -17.53
N GLU A 54 3.63 -6.09 -18.10
CA GLU A 54 3.59 -6.39 -19.53
C GLU A 54 2.23 -6.94 -19.97
N GLU A 55 1.69 -7.92 -19.26
CA GLU A 55 0.48 -8.64 -19.69
C GLU A 55 -0.79 -8.00 -19.14
N LEU A 56 -0.70 -7.39 -17.97
CA LEU A 56 -1.84 -6.77 -17.30
C LEU A 56 -1.76 -5.26 -17.27
N GLY A 57 -0.71 -4.60 -17.78
CA GLY A 57 -0.62 -3.13 -17.81
C GLY A 57 -0.74 -2.49 -16.43
N VAL A 58 -0.28 -3.16 -15.38
CA VAL A 58 -0.24 -2.66 -13.99
C VAL A 58 1.23 -2.46 -13.60
N THR A 59 1.69 -1.21 -13.68
CA THR A 59 3.06 -0.78 -13.35
C THR A 59 3.23 -0.38 -11.89
N GLY A 60 2.13 -0.25 -11.15
CA GLY A 60 2.16 0.21 -9.77
C GLY A 60 2.60 -0.85 -8.78
N VAL A 61 3.48 -0.49 -7.86
CA VAL A 61 3.91 -1.35 -6.75
C VAL A 61 3.84 -0.60 -5.43
N GLN A 62 3.16 -1.19 -4.44
CA GLN A 62 3.28 -0.77 -3.05
C GLN A 62 4.38 -1.60 -2.40
N ALA A 63 5.52 -0.98 -2.15
CA ALA A 63 6.74 -1.66 -1.73
C ALA A 63 7.12 -1.34 -0.28
N LEU A 64 7.31 -2.36 0.55
CA LEU A 64 8.04 -2.21 1.80
C LEU A 64 9.54 -2.02 1.51
N ALA A 65 10.19 -1.07 2.20
CA ALA A 65 11.62 -0.79 2.07
C ALA A 65 12.46 -1.92 2.71
N ASP A 66 12.53 -3.04 2.00
CA ASP A 66 13.26 -4.25 2.36
C ASP A 66 14.25 -4.60 1.24
N PRO A 67 15.49 -5.07 1.55
CA PRO A 67 16.52 -5.25 0.52
C PRO A 67 16.12 -6.26 -0.55
N VAL A 68 15.34 -7.30 -0.20
CA VAL A 68 14.88 -8.31 -1.16
C VAL A 68 13.83 -7.71 -2.09
N ILE A 69 12.93 -6.90 -1.55
CA ILE A 69 11.87 -6.25 -2.34
C ILE A 69 12.46 -5.17 -3.26
N ILE A 70 13.32 -4.30 -2.73
CA ILE A 70 13.95 -3.23 -3.50
C ILE A 70 14.87 -3.81 -4.59
N GLY A 71 15.63 -4.87 -4.27
CA GLY A 71 16.42 -5.59 -5.28
C GLY A 71 15.54 -6.13 -6.41
N ALA A 72 14.46 -6.83 -6.07
CA ALA A 72 13.54 -7.38 -7.08
C ALA A 72 12.85 -6.29 -7.93
N LEU A 73 12.58 -5.11 -7.39
CA LEU A 73 12.04 -4.00 -8.18
C LEU A 73 13.03 -3.50 -9.23
N ARG A 74 14.30 -3.33 -8.83
CA ARG A 74 15.38 -2.91 -9.73
C ARG A 74 15.64 -3.94 -10.83
N ASP A 75 15.54 -5.22 -10.48
CA ASP A 75 15.74 -6.31 -11.44
C ASP A 75 14.56 -6.49 -12.41
N ALA A 76 13.34 -6.15 -11.98
CA ALA A 76 12.14 -6.26 -12.81
C ALA A 76 12.03 -5.14 -13.84
N ASP A 77 11.92 -3.90 -13.38
CA ASP A 77 11.85 -2.73 -14.25
C ASP A 77 12.04 -1.47 -13.39
N PRO A 78 13.11 -0.68 -13.61
CA PRO A 78 13.35 0.56 -12.84
C PRO A 78 12.28 1.63 -13.03
N ASP A 79 11.45 1.54 -14.08
CA ASP A 79 10.40 2.51 -14.39
C ASP A 79 9.06 2.19 -13.70
N LEU A 80 8.96 1.09 -12.93
CA LEU A 80 7.77 0.77 -12.13
C LEU A 80 7.41 1.93 -11.19
N ASP A 81 6.11 2.23 -11.09
CA ASP A 81 5.61 3.31 -10.26
C ASP A 81 5.53 2.86 -8.80
N VAL A 82 6.44 3.36 -7.95
CA VAL A 82 6.60 2.85 -6.57
C VAL A 82 5.97 3.76 -5.53
N VAL A 83 5.03 3.21 -4.74
CA VAL A 83 4.63 3.77 -3.44
C VAL A 83 5.39 3.02 -2.35
N ALA A 84 6.42 3.66 -1.80
CA ALA A 84 7.29 3.05 -0.81
C ALA A 84 6.71 3.17 0.61
N VAL A 85 7.01 2.19 1.46
CA VAL A 85 6.63 2.16 2.87
C VAL A 85 7.88 1.91 3.71
N VAL A 86 8.22 2.90 4.54
CA VAL A 86 9.43 2.99 5.37
C VAL A 86 9.08 3.08 6.85
N GLY A 87 10.05 3.09 7.75
CA GLY A 87 9.85 3.02 9.20
C GLY A 87 9.62 1.60 9.74
N LEU A 88 10.09 0.58 9.02
CA LEU A 88 10.07 -0.80 9.51
C LEU A 88 11.30 -1.11 10.38
N ARG A 89 12.44 -0.52 10.03
CA ARG A 89 13.73 -0.70 10.69
C ARG A 89 14.38 0.66 10.89
N ASN A 90 15.51 0.92 10.23
CA ASN A 90 16.22 2.18 10.26
C ASN A 90 15.72 3.07 9.11
N LEU A 91 15.13 4.22 9.44
CA LEU A 91 14.55 5.13 8.43
C LEU A 91 15.61 5.66 7.45
N GLU A 92 16.81 5.97 7.93
CA GLU A 92 17.92 6.46 7.10
C GLU A 92 18.26 5.45 6.00
N GLU A 93 18.61 4.23 6.40
CA GLU A 93 18.97 3.14 5.51
C GLU A 93 17.82 2.79 4.56
N GLU A 94 16.59 2.89 5.05
CA GLU A 94 15.40 2.66 4.24
C GLU A 94 15.19 3.72 3.16
N LEU A 95 15.49 4.98 3.44
CA LEU A 95 15.43 6.06 2.46
C LEU A 95 16.56 5.98 1.42
N GLU A 96 17.77 5.61 1.82
CA GLU A 96 18.90 5.36 0.89
C GLU A 96 18.56 4.24 -0.10
N MET A 97 17.86 3.19 0.34
CA MET A 97 17.43 2.11 -0.57
C MET A 97 16.45 2.59 -1.64
N LEU A 98 15.71 3.68 -1.42
CA LEU A 98 14.73 4.19 -2.38
C LEU A 98 15.37 4.99 -3.54
N GLU A 99 16.66 5.29 -3.45
CA GLU A 99 17.37 6.00 -4.51
C GLU A 99 17.26 5.26 -5.86
N ASN A 100 17.07 6.05 -6.91
CA ASN A 100 16.92 5.61 -8.31
C ASN A 100 15.69 4.72 -8.59
N LEU A 101 14.68 4.75 -7.72
CA LEU A 101 13.35 4.22 -8.03
C LEU A 101 12.44 5.34 -8.56
N ASN A 102 11.51 5.00 -9.44
CA ASN A 102 10.45 5.91 -9.87
C ASN A 102 9.37 6.05 -8.77
N LEU A 103 9.71 6.79 -7.72
CA LEU A 103 8.87 7.01 -6.55
C LEU A 103 7.67 7.91 -6.87
N ARG A 104 6.49 7.51 -6.38
CA ARG A 104 5.24 8.25 -6.49
C ARG A 104 4.70 8.74 -5.16
N ALA A 105 5.05 8.07 -4.07
CA ALA A 105 4.82 8.51 -2.69
C ALA A 105 5.69 7.69 -1.73
N VAL A 106 5.94 8.24 -0.53
CA VAL A 106 6.59 7.52 0.58
C VAL A 106 5.71 7.60 1.82
N LEU A 107 5.42 6.44 2.42
CA LEU A 107 4.54 6.34 3.58
C LEU A 107 5.29 5.79 4.79
N LEU A 108 5.05 6.35 5.97
CA LEU A 108 5.49 5.72 7.22
C LEU A 108 4.64 4.49 7.53
N HIS A 109 5.32 3.41 7.93
CA HIS A 109 4.71 2.14 8.26
C HIS A 109 3.90 2.21 9.55
N ALA A 110 2.87 1.35 9.64
CA ALA A 110 1.96 1.28 10.77
C ALA A 110 2.63 0.99 12.11
N SER A 111 3.80 0.34 12.12
CA SER A 111 4.58 0.11 13.34
C SER A 111 5.07 1.39 14.01
N CYS A 112 5.33 2.44 13.24
CA CYS A 112 5.60 3.77 13.78
C CYS A 112 4.28 4.50 14.04
N VAL A 113 3.42 4.58 13.03
CA VAL A 113 2.25 5.47 13.06
C VAL A 113 1.22 5.08 14.12
N ASP A 114 0.98 3.78 14.34
CA ASP A 114 -0.08 3.35 15.26
C ASP A 114 0.36 3.41 16.73
N GLY A 115 1.67 3.34 17.01
CA GLY A 115 2.22 3.26 18.37
C GLY A 115 2.81 4.57 18.90
N GLU A 116 3.23 5.47 18.03
CA GLU A 116 3.90 6.72 18.39
C GLU A 116 2.91 7.90 18.50
N ASP A 117 3.36 8.98 19.15
CA ASP A 117 2.60 10.22 19.18
C ASP A 117 2.74 11.01 17.87
N VAL A 118 1.79 11.94 17.65
CA VAL A 118 1.70 12.72 16.41
C VAL A 118 2.95 13.56 16.16
N GLY A 119 3.63 14.05 17.21
CA GLY A 119 4.84 14.85 17.09
C GLY A 119 6.02 14.03 16.56
N GLU A 120 6.24 12.84 17.12
CA GLU A 120 7.30 11.92 16.67
C GLU A 120 7.12 11.50 15.21
N VAL A 121 5.90 11.10 14.84
CA VAL A 121 5.59 10.72 13.46
C VAL A 121 5.70 11.93 12.54
N SER A 122 5.27 13.13 12.95
CA SER A 122 5.40 14.35 12.13
C SER A 122 6.86 14.69 11.86
N ALA A 123 7.75 14.57 12.85
CA ALA A 123 9.18 14.78 12.67
C ALA A 123 9.78 13.82 11.62
N LYS A 124 9.36 12.55 11.62
CA LYS A 124 9.77 11.57 10.60
C LYS A 124 9.21 11.90 9.22
N LEU A 125 7.96 12.34 9.12
CA LEU A 125 7.38 12.79 7.83
C LEU A 125 8.15 13.99 7.27
N ASP A 126 8.54 14.94 8.14
CA ASP A 126 9.33 16.11 7.75
C ASP A 126 10.75 15.72 7.31
N GLU A 127 11.36 14.73 7.96
CA GLU A 127 12.62 14.16 7.52
C GLU A 127 12.52 13.57 6.11
N ILE A 128 11.47 12.78 5.82
CA ILE A 128 11.24 12.21 4.48
C ILE A 128 11.08 13.33 3.45
N ARG A 129 10.26 14.36 3.76
CA ARG A 129 10.04 15.52 2.89
C ARG A 129 11.32 16.31 2.61
N SER A 130 12.23 16.39 3.57
CA SER A 130 13.49 17.13 3.39
C SER A 130 14.43 16.49 2.38
N ARG A 131 14.21 15.21 2.04
CA ARG A 131 15.06 14.43 1.13
C ARG A 131 14.41 14.12 -0.21
N LEU A 132 13.10 13.99 -0.24
CA LEU A 132 12.36 13.47 -1.40
C LEU A 132 11.24 14.44 -1.79
N ASP A 133 11.19 14.78 -3.08
CA ASP A 133 10.15 15.65 -3.66
C ASP A 133 8.96 14.80 -4.17
N VAL A 134 8.31 14.08 -3.25
CA VAL A 134 7.14 13.25 -3.52
C VAL A 134 6.11 13.38 -2.38
N PRO A 135 4.82 13.10 -2.62
CA PRO A 135 3.83 13.03 -1.54
C PRO A 135 4.26 12.11 -0.39
N VAL A 136 4.08 12.59 0.84
CA VAL A 136 4.47 11.86 2.05
C VAL A 136 3.23 11.55 2.88
N GLY A 137 3.11 10.32 3.37
CA GLY A 137 1.90 9.87 4.04
C GLY A 137 2.12 8.85 5.13
N ILE A 138 1.01 8.28 5.58
CA ILE A 138 1.00 7.29 6.67
C ILE A 138 0.24 6.04 6.25
N ALA A 139 0.74 4.89 6.70
CA ALA A 139 0.05 3.62 6.66
C ALA A 139 -0.37 3.22 8.06
N THR A 140 -1.58 2.68 8.23
CA THR A 140 -2.09 2.28 9.55
C THR A 140 -2.72 0.89 9.52
N HIS A 141 -2.64 0.15 10.63
CA HIS A 141 -3.39 -1.08 10.87
C HIS A 141 -4.66 -0.86 11.72
N ARG A 142 -4.87 0.35 12.23
CA ARG A 142 -5.96 0.73 13.15
C ARG A 142 -6.54 2.10 12.75
N PRO A 143 -7.18 2.20 11.57
CA PRO A 143 -7.60 3.50 11.01
C PRO A 143 -8.60 4.25 11.90
N ASP A 144 -9.46 3.54 12.64
CA ASP A 144 -10.43 4.13 13.57
C ASP A 144 -9.77 4.90 14.73
N GLU A 145 -8.60 4.45 15.18
CA GLU A 145 -7.83 5.11 16.25
C GLU A 145 -6.80 6.09 15.69
N THR A 146 -6.21 5.77 14.54
CA THR A 146 -5.13 6.56 13.97
C THR A 146 -5.67 7.78 13.23
N LEU A 147 -6.59 7.63 12.28
CA LEU A 147 -7.01 8.75 11.43
C LEU A 147 -7.56 9.97 12.20
N PRO A 148 -8.37 9.83 13.27
CA PRO A 148 -8.85 10.99 14.03
C PRO A 148 -7.73 11.86 14.62
N ARG A 149 -6.54 11.29 14.86
CA ARG A 149 -5.38 12.03 15.38
C ARG A 149 -4.69 12.87 14.29
N TRP A 150 -4.92 12.54 13.02
CA TRP A 150 -4.17 13.05 11.87
C TRP A 150 -4.99 13.97 10.96
N GLU A 151 -6.31 13.83 10.90
CA GLU A 151 -7.18 14.57 9.97
C GLU A 151 -6.96 16.10 10.06
N ASP A 152 -6.93 16.64 11.27
CA ASP A 152 -6.78 18.09 11.52
C ASP A 152 -5.35 18.61 11.33
N LYS A 153 -4.36 17.73 11.18
CA LYS A 153 -2.94 18.11 11.21
C LYS A 153 -2.40 18.49 9.84
N LYS A 154 -3.05 18.06 8.76
CA LYS A 154 -2.63 18.29 7.36
C LYS A 154 -1.17 17.91 7.06
N THR A 155 -0.57 17.08 7.92
CA THR A 155 0.85 16.68 7.86
C THR A 155 1.07 15.45 6.99
N ALA A 156 0.04 14.75 6.57
CA ALA A 156 0.14 13.61 5.66
C ALA A 156 -0.70 13.89 4.40
N ASP A 157 -0.10 13.65 3.25
CA ASP A 157 -0.73 13.85 1.93
C ASP A 157 -1.53 12.61 1.51
N VAL A 158 -1.12 11.44 2.02
CA VAL A 158 -1.65 10.13 1.64
C VAL A 158 -1.97 9.29 2.88
N TYR A 159 -3.14 8.65 2.89
CA TYR A 159 -3.53 7.66 3.88
C TYR A 159 -3.60 6.28 3.24
N MET A 160 -2.85 5.31 3.76
CA MET A 160 -2.96 3.91 3.36
C MET A 160 -3.62 3.06 4.46
N VAL A 161 -4.85 2.64 4.21
CA VAL A 161 -5.77 2.13 5.24
C VAL A 161 -6.37 0.78 4.84
N PRO A 162 -6.62 -0.14 5.80
CA PRO A 162 -7.41 -1.32 5.51
C PRO A 162 -8.86 -0.92 5.18
N LEU A 163 -9.41 -1.46 4.09
CA LEU A 163 -10.77 -1.16 3.65
C LEU A 163 -11.42 -2.40 3.03
N ASN A 164 -12.41 -2.98 3.70
CA ASN A 164 -13.11 -4.18 3.22
C ASN A 164 -14.53 -4.27 3.83
N PRO A 165 -15.48 -4.96 3.18
CA PRO A 165 -16.89 -4.96 3.58
C PRO A 165 -17.17 -5.58 4.95
N VAL A 166 -16.24 -6.39 5.48
CA VAL A 166 -16.42 -7.07 6.78
C VAL A 166 -15.74 -6.34 7.94
N GLY A 167 -15.18 -5.14 7.71
CA GLY A 167 -14.54 -4.35 8.76
C GLY A 167 -13.21 -4.94 9.29
N ALA A 168 -12.65 -5.95 8.61
CA ALA A 168 -11.43 -6.61 9.08
C ALA A 168 -10.27 -5.60 9.11
N PHE A 169 -9.60 -5.50 10.26
CA PHE A 169 -8.52 -4.54 10.52
C PHE A 169 -8.95 -3.06 10.49
N MET A 170 -10.25 -2.75 10.46
CA MET A 170 -10.73 -1.36 10.41
C MET A 170 -11.07 -0.80 11.80
N GLY A 171 -11.34 -1.68 12.77
CA GLY A 171 -11.89 -1.26 14.07
C GLY A 171 -13.34 -0.81 13.90
N ASP A 172 -13.69 0.40 14.33
CA ASP A 172 -15.01 0.99 14.01
C ASP A 172 -15.12 1.31 12.51
N GLN A 173 -15.63 0.33 11.76
CA GLN A 173 -15.79 0.42 10.30
C GLN A 173 -16.59 1.66 9.88
N LYS A 174 -17.66 2.00 10.59
CA LYS A 174 -18.54 3.12 10.21
C LYS A 174 -17.83 4.46 10.43
N ALA A 175 -17.15 4.62 11.56
CA ALA A 175 -16.37 5.83 11.83
C ALA A 175 -15.28 6.04 10.77
N VAL A 176 -14.60 4.95 10.35
CA VAL A 176 -13.59 4.98 9.29
C VAL A 176 -14.20 5.36 7.95
N GLU A 177 -15.35 4.79 7.58
CA GLU A 177 -16.06 5.16 6.34
C GLU A 177 -16.44 6.64 6.31
N GLU A 178 -16.94 7.18 7.43
CA GLU A 178 -17.32 8.60 7.57
C GLU A 178 -16.10 9.52 7.43
N LEU A 179 -15.01 9.23 8.16
CA LEU A 179 -13.74 9.97 8.06
C LEU A 179 -13.20 9.98 6.63
N LEU A 180 -13.18 8.82 5.97
CA LEU A 180 -12.64 8.70 4.63
C LEU A 180 -13.56 9.32 3.57
N ALA A 181 -14.86 9.45 3.82
CA ALA A 181 -15.77 10.15 2.92
C ALA A 181 -15.57 11.68 2.95
N GLU A 182 -15.14 12.22 4.09
CA GLU A 182 -14.97 13.66 4.32
C GLU A 182 -13.54 14.14 4.08
N THR A 183 -12.55 13.25 4.10
CA THR A 183 -11.14 13.62 3.98
C THR A 183 -10.78 14.24 2.62
N ASP A 184 -9.85 15.19 2.63
CA ASP A 184 -9.21 15.78 1.44
C ASP A 184 -7.92 15.06 1.04
N ARG A 185 -7.54 14.00 1.77
CA ARG A 185 -6.31 13.23 1.48
C ARG A 185 -6.53 12.19 0.39
N THR A 186 -5.44 11.87 -0.30
CA THR A 186 -5.42 10.70 -1.18
C THR A 186 -5.48 9.43 -0.33
N VAL A 187 -6.43 8.55 -0.64
CA VAL A 187 -6.63 7.30 0.09
C VAL A 187 -6.21 6.11 -0.76
N ILE A 188 -5.27 5.32 -0.23
CA ILE A 188 -4.88 4.01 -0.78
C ILE A 188 -5.52 2.91 0.08
N ALA A 189 -6.42 2.14 -0.51
CA ALA A 189 -6.97 0.96 0.13
C ALA A 189 -5.95 -0.19 0.14
N LYS A 190 -5.74 -0.81 1.30
CA LYS A 190 -5.03 -2.09 1.44
C LYS A 190 -5.89 -3.12 2.14
N LYS A 191 -5.43 -4.37 2.18
CA LYS A 191 -6.15 -5.51 2.80
C LYS A 191 -7.61 -5.62 2.34
N VAL A 192 -7.90 -5.23 1.09
CA VAL A 192 -9.26 -5.21 0.54
C VAL A 192 -9.92 -6.59 0.50
N LEU A 193 -9.09 -7.64 0.49
CA LEU A 193 -9.52 -9.04 0.50
C LEU A 193 -9.56 -9.66 1.90
N ALA A 194 -9.48 -8.85 2.98
CA ALA A 194 -9.44 -9.33 4.37
C ALA A 194 -8.42 -10.46 4.61
N ALA A 195 -7.16 -10.21 4.21
CA ALA A 195 -6.08 -11.19 4.20
C ALA A 195 -6.37 -12.46 3.36
N GLY A 196 -7.13 -12.32 2.28
CA GLY A 196 -7.50 -13.39 1.36
C GLY A 196 -8.71 -14.22 1.84
N SER A 197 -9.52 -13.67 2.75
CA SER A 197 -10.77 -14.29 3.22
C SER A 197 -11.99 -13.85 2.39
N LEU A 198 -11.84 -12.77 1.61
CA LEU A 198 -12.88 -12.25 0.71
C LEU A 198 -12.45 -12.39 -0.75
N PRO A 199 -13.42 -12.66 -1.66
CA PRO A 199 -13.15 -12.63 -3.09
C PRO A 199 -12.96 -11.18 -3.60
N PRO A 200 -12.21 -10.99 -4.69
CA PRO A 200 -11.99 -9.67 -5.28
C PRO A 200 -13.27 -8.92 -5.65
N GLU A 201 -14.31 -9.63 -6.10
CA GLU A 201 -15.62 -9.07 -6.48
C GLU A 201 -16.38 -8.45 -5.31
N GLU A 202 -16.04 -8.77 -4.07
CA GLU A 202 -16.65 -8.16 -2.89
C GLU A 202 -15.77 -7.05 -2.33
N GLY A 203 -14.47 -7.28 -2.22
CA GLY A 203 -13.52 -6.36 -1.60
C GLY A 203 -13.27 -5.09 -2.42
N LEU A 204 -13.01 -5.23 -3.73
CA LEU A 204 -12.61 -4.13 -4.59
C LEU A 204 -13.71 -3.09 -4.82
N PRO A 205 -14.98 -3.46 -5.10
CA PRO A 205 -16.04 -2.47 -5.26
C PRO A 205 -16.32 -1.72 -3.95
N TYR A 206 -16.24 -2.41 -2.81
CA TYR A 206 -16.40 -1.78 -1.50
C TYR A 206 -15.33 -0.71 -1.27
N ALA A 207 -14.06 -1.07 -1.49
CA ALA A 207 -12.92 -0.18 -1.29
C ALA A 207 -12.99 1.06 -2.20
N ALA A 208 -13.40 0.89 -3.46
CA ALA A 208 -13.51 1.96 -4.44
C ALA A 208 -14.53 3.06 -4.11
N ARG A 209 -15.39 2.84 -3.11
CA ARG A 209 -16.30 3.87 -2.61
C ARG A 209 -15.59 4.92 -1.75
N TYR A 210 -14.47 4.54 -1.12
CA TYR A 210 -13.77 5.37 -0.13
C TYR A 210 -12.31 5.66 -0.51
N ALA A 211 -11.73 4.92 -1.47
CA ALA A 211 -10.32 5.04 -1.85
C ALA A 211 -10.12 5.50 -3.30
N ASP A 212 -9.03 6.24 -3.52
CA ASP A 212 -8.60 6.72 -4.83
C ASP A 212 -7.75 5.69 -5.58
N ALA A 213 -7.02 4.87 -4.81
CA ALA A 213 -6.13 3.82 -5.28
C ALA A 213 -6.22 2.55 -4.41
N VAL A 214 -5.67 1.44 -4.90
CA VAL A 214 -5.65 0.16 -4.19
C VAL A 214 -4.30 -0.56 -4.29
N ALA A 215 -3.85 -1.12 -3.18
CA ALA A 215 -2.72 -2.04 -3.10
C ALA A 215 -3.21 -3.44 -2.71
N VAL A 216 -3.01 -4.42 -3.59
CA VAL A 216 -3.47 -5.80 -3.39
C VAL A 216 -2.28 -6.75 -3.37
N GLY A 217 -2.20 -7.58 -2.32
CA GLY A 217 -1.20 -8.64 -2.26
C GLY A 217 -1.55 -9.75 -3.23
N ILE A 218 -0.66 -10.05 -4.17
CA ILE A 218 -0.81 -11.07 -5.20
C ILE A 218 0.30 -12.11 -5.05
N THR A 219 -0.03 -13.39 -5.23
CA THR A 219 0.91 -14.51 -5.00
C THR A 219 1.05 -15.46 -6.18
N GLY A 220 0.46 -15.12 -7.32
CA GLY A 220 0.69 -15.84 -8.57
C GLY A 220 -0.03 -15.20 -9.76
N LYS A 221 0.35 -15.62 -10.97
CA LYS A 221 -0.14 -15.05 -12.23
C LYS A 221 -1.66 -15.16 -12.39
N LYS A 222 -2.24 -16.33 -12.10
CA LYS A 222 -3.70 -16.54 -12.19
C LYS A 222 -4.48 -15.63 -11.23
N GLU A 223 -4.00 -15.49 -9.99
CA GLU A 223 -4.58 -14.57 -9.00
C GLU A 223 -4.44 -13.12 -9.45
N ALA A 224 -3.30 -12.76 -10.06
CA ALA A 224 -3.07 -11.45 -10.66
C ALA A 224 -4.10 -11.14 -11.76
N GLU A 225 -4.29 -12.07 -12.70
CA GLU A 225 -5.25 -11.92 -13.79
C GLU A 225 -6.67 -11.67 -13.30
N GLU A 226 -7.15 -12.48 -12.36
CA GLU A 226 -8.48 -12.34 -11.77
C GLU A 226 -8.62 -11.01 -11.03
N THR A 227 -7.73 -10.79 -10.07
CA THR A 227 -7.83 -9.68 -9.12
C THR A 227 -7.59 -8.33 -9.79
N LEU A 228 -6.55 -8.21 -10.63
CA LEU A 228 -6.19 -6.95 -11.26
C LEU A 228 -7.14 -6.58 -12.39
N ARG A 229 -7.73 -7.54 -13.12
CA ARG A 229 -8.80 -7.24 -14.08
C ARG A 229 -10.04 -6.69 -13.39
N ILE A 230 -10.39 -7.18 -12.20
CA ILE A 230 -11.49 -6.64 -11.40
C ILE A 230 -11.10 -5.25 -10.88
N ALA A 231 -9.89 -5.07 -10.37
CA ALA A 231 -9.41 -3.78 -9.87
C ALA A 231 -9.50 -2.68 -10.95
N LYS A 232 -9.13 -3.00 -12.20
CA LYS A 232 -9.26 -2.08 -13.35
C LYS A 232 -10.68 -1.59 -13.61
N ARG A 233 -11.72 -2.34 -13.25
CA ARG A 233 -13.12 -1.89 -13.43
C ARG A 233 -13.50 -0.76 -12.47
N TYR A 234 -12.78 -0.63 -11.35
CA TYR A 234 -13.11 0.31 -10.27
C TYR A 234 -12.07 1.42 -10.10
N PHE A 235 -10.79 1.11 -10.35
CA PHE A 235 -9.64 1.99 -10.16
C PHE A 235 -8.88 2.32 -11.45
N GLY A 236 -9.29 1.72 -12.58
CA GLY A 236 -8.76 2.05 -13.91
C GLY A 236 -9.36 3.33 -14.50
#